data_AF-A0A925FI63-F1
#
_entry.id   AF-A0A925FI63-F1
#
_cell.length_a   1.000
_cell.length_b   1.000
_cell.length_c   1.000
_cell.angle_alpha   90.00
_cell.angle_beta   90.00
_cell.angle_gamma   90.00
#
_symmetry.space_group_name_H-M   'P 1'
#
loop_
_entity.id
_entity.type
_entity.pdbx_description
1 polymer ?
#
loop_
_entity_poly.entity_id
_entity_poly.type
_entity_poly.pdbx_seq_one_letter_code
_entity_poly.pdbx_strand_id
1 'polypeptide(L)'
;IINCGLANQFVASDWLPLYVRRGTELNESLDRALAAANTDGRQAVDGGVVGQVRELYLEHYRPLYLIFDQFEELFILGSSGEQKRFYETLRELLTIGATCKVLIVIREEYIAWLSELEKVVPALFDNRLRVERLNDSHLARIIVGTTRAAGIRLVEPVVTVTRILENIRDRRTGVDLANLQVYLDRLWRADVARQAAEAPAQVTFDPALVDQVGKLANVISAFLDEQVVGIEAALGQRGVVKPQGIPLEVLFALVTEEGTKRNLDIAGLMDAMPGNRNIEEAHLRFCLAEFERLRLVRPLAAG
;
A
#
# COMPACT_ATOMS: atom_id res chain seq x y z
N ILE A 1 0.45 -6.90 -4.94
CA ILE A 1 1.19 -8.01 -5.60
C ILE A 1 0.27 -8.80 -6.54
N ILE A 2 -0.90 -9.23 -6.08
CA ILE A 2 -1.79 -10.10 -6.87
C ILE A 2 -2.34 -9.41 -8.14
N ASN A 3 -2.79 -8.15 -8.04
CA ASN A 3 -3.31 -7.37 -9.18
C ASN A 3 -2.29 -7.06 -10.28
N CYS A 4 -0.98 -7.14 -10.00
CA CYS A 4 0.06 -6.69 -10.93
C CYS A 4 0.76 -7.83 -11.66
N GLY A 5 0.53 -9.09 -11.27
CA GLY A 5 1.29 -10.23 -11.80
C GLY A 5 0.50 -11.52 -11.91
N LEU A 6 -0.20 -11.93 -10.84
CA LEU A 6 -0.94 -13.20 -10.82
C LEU A 6 -2.16 -13.15 -11.77
N ALA A 7 -2.89 -12.04 -11.76
CA ALA A 7 -4.08 -11.88 -12.62
C ALA A 7 -3.77 -11.96 -14.12
N ASN A 8 -2.54 -11.65 -14.54
CA ASN A 8 -2.12 -11.71 -15.95
C ASN A 8 -1.77 -13.14 -16.42
N GLN A 9 -1.69 -14.11 -15.51
CA GLN A 9 -1.40 -15.52 -15.87
C GLN A 9 -2.66 -16.38 -16.01
N PHE A 10 -3.82 -15.88 -15.58
CA PHE A 10 -5.09 -16.56 -15.72
C PHE A 10 -5.90 -15.96 -16.87
N VAL A 11 -6.53 -16.80 -17.68
CA VAL A 11 -7.54 -16.32 -18.63
C VAL A 11 -8.75 -15.87 -17.82
N ALA A 12 -9.36 -14.73 -18.17
CA ALA A 12 -10.53 -14.22 -17.48
C ALA A 12 -11.70 -15.23 -17.44
N SER A 13 -11.71 -16.22 -18.34
CA SER A 13 -12.67 -17.33 -18.38
C SER A 13 -12.47 -18.41 -17.32
N ASP A 14 -11.37 -18.44 -16.57
CA ASP A 14 -10.99 -19.64 -15.80
C ASP A 14 -11.27 -19.49 -14.30
N TRP A 15 -11.53 -18.27 -13.83
CA TRP A 15 -11.70 -17.95 -12.43
C TRP A 15 -12.45 -16.63 -12.24
N LEU A 16 -13.04 -16.44 -11.06
CA LEU A 16 -13.65 -15.18 -10.64
C LEU A 16 -12.95 -14.65 -9.39
N PRO A 17 -12.03 -13.67 -9.52
CA PRO A 17 -11.33 -13.08 -8.38
C PRO A 17 -12.17 -12.01 -7.68
N LEU A 18 -12.38 -12.16 -6.38
CA LEU A 18 -12.94 -11.13 -5.50
C LEU A 18 -11.89 -10.69 -4.49
N TYR A 19 -11.53 -9.42 -4.55
CA TYR A 19 -10.57 -8.82 -3.64
C TYR A 19 -11.30 -8.22 -2.45
N VAL A 20 -10.91 -8.64 -1.26
CA VAL A 20 -11.51 -8.19 0.01
C VAL A 20 -10.40 -7.59 0.87
N ARG A 21 -10.66 -6.39 1.38
CA ARG A 21 -9.89 -5.75 2.45
C ARG A 21 -10.84 -5.45 3.59
N ARG A 22 -10.33 -5.32 4.81
CA ARG A 22 -11.17 -5.09 5.99
C ARG A 22 -12.04 -3.84 5.84
N GLY A 23 -11.44 -2.69 5.51
CA GLY A 23 -12.16 -1.42 5.58
C GLY A 23 -12.59 -1.14 7.03
N THR A 24 -13.89 -1.00 7.27
CA THR A 24 -14.48 -0.85 8.60
C THR A 24 -14.63 -2.18 9.34
N GLU A 25 -15.12 -3.22 8.66
CA GLU A 25 -15.36 -4.56 9.21
C GLU A 25 -15.25 -5.59 8.07
N LEU A 26 -14.51 -6.68 8.32
CA LEU A 26 -14.11 -7.63 7.29
C LEU A 26 -15.27 -8.49 6.73
N ASN A 27 -16.19 -8.94 7.58
CA ASN A 27 -17.35 -9.73 7.18
C ASN A 27 -18.29 -8.89 6.31
N GLU A 28 -18.55 -7.64 6.71
CA GLU A 28 -19.33 -6.70 5.88
C GLU A 28 -18.66 -6.42 4.53
N SER A 29 -17.33 -6.28 4.53
CA SER A 29 -16.58 -6.09 3.28
C SER A 29 -16.62 -7.30 2.37
N LEU A 30 -16.63 -8.52 2.92
CA LEU A 30 -16.85 -9.75 2.16
C LEU A 30 -18.26 -9.78 1.56
N ASP A 31 -19.29 -9.49 2.35
CA ASP A 31 -20.68 -9.45 1.89
C ASP A 31 -20.86 -8.42 0.76
N ARG A 32 -20.27 -7.24 0.90
CA ARG A 32 -20.27 -6.20 -0.15
C ARG A 32 -19.58 -6.68 -1.42
N ALA A 33 -18.45 -7.37 -1.30
CA ALA A 33 -17.70 -7.88 -2.46
C ALA A 33 -18.48 -8.97 -3.21
N LEU A 34 -19.15 -9.87 -2.47
CA LEU A 34 -20.02 -10.91 -3.04
C LEU A 34 -21.26 -10.30 -3.71
N ALA A 35 -21.91 -9.34 -3.05
CA ALA A 35 -23.07 -8.65 -3.60
C ALA A 35 -22.74 -7.84 -4.87
N ALA A 36 -21.58 -7.17 -4.90
CA ALA A 36 -21.14 -6.40 -6.06
C ALA A 36 -20.80 -7.29 -7.27
N ALA A 37 -20.45 -8.56 -7.04
CA ALA A 37 -20.16 -9.53 -8.10
C ALA A 37 -21.42 -10.15 -8.70
N ASN A 38 -22.54 -10.11 -7.99
CA ASN A 38 -23.81 -10.68 -8.43
C ASN A 38 -24.51 -9.70 -9.37
N THR A 39 -24.48 -9.98 -10.67
CA THR A 39 -25.02 -9.09 -11.71
C THR A 39 -26.51 -9.31 -11.96
N ASP A 40 -27.02 -10.51 -11.71
CA ASP A 40 -28.42 -10.87 -11.92
C ASP A 40 -29.36 -10.35 -10.82
N GLY A 41 -28.81 -9.81 -9.71
CA GLY A 41 -29.59 -9.23 -8.61
C GLY A 41 -30.47 -10.24 -7.88
N ARG A 42 -30.27 -11.54 -8.14
CA ARG A 42 -30.96 -12.62 -7.42
C ARG A 42 -30.40 -12.66 -6.02
N GLN A 43 -31.29 -12.57 -5.03
CA GLN A 43 -30.89 -12.76 -3.64
C GLN A 43 -30.78 -14.25 -3.36
N ALA A 44 -29.65 -14.65 -2.78
CA ALA A 44 -29.47 -15.99 -2.26
C ALA A 44 -30.66 -16.34 -1.36
N VAL A 45 -31.44 -17.33 -1.79
CA VAL A 45 -32.79 -17.60 -1.25
C VAL A 45 -32.74 -18.08 0.21
N ASP A 46 -31.62 -18.64 0.64
CA ASP A 46 -31.30 -18.93 2.03
C ASP A 46 -29.83 -19.39 2.11
N GLY A 47 -29.07 -19.03 3.15
CA GLY A 47 -27.76 -19.64 3.41
C GLY A 47 -26.54 -18.72 3.53
N GLY A 48 -26.73 -17.43 3.82
CA GLY A 48 -25.63 -16.50 4.13
C GLY A 48 -24.55 -16.44 3.05
N VAL A 49 -23.29 -16.29 3.47
CA VAL A 49 -22.11 -16.17 2.57
C VAL A 49 -21.97 -17.40 1.67
N VAL A 50 -22.25 -18.61 2.17
CA VAL A 50 -22.17 -19.85 1.38
C VAL A 50 -23.20 -19.85 0.25
N GLY A 51 -24.42 -19.40 0.53
CA GLY A 51 -25.48 -19.26 -0.47
C GLY A 51 -25.08 -18.32 -1.60
N GLN A 52 -24.54 -17.15 -1.25
CA GLN A 52 -24.05 -16.16 -2.22
C GLN A 52 -22.93 -16.72 -3.11
N VAL A 53 -21.95 -17.43 -2.53
CA VAL A 53 -20.87 -18.06 -3.30
C VAL A 53 -21.39 -19.13 -4.26
N ARG A 54 -22.36 -19.94 -3.83
CA ARG A 54 -22.97 -20.94 -4.71
C ARG A 54 -23.72 -20.30 -5.87
N GLU A 55 -24.44 -19.22 -5.61
CA GLU A 55 -25.18 -18.48 -6.64
C GLU A 55 -24.22 -17.86 -7.68
N LEU A 56 -23.16 -17.19 -7.22
CA LEU A 56 -22.12 -16.64 -8.10
C LEU A 56 -21.44 -17.73 -8.94
N TYR A 57 -21.20 -18.90 -8.35
CA TYR A 57 -20.65 -20.03 -9.09
C TYR A 57 -21.60 -20.51 -10.20
N LEU A 58 -22.92 -20.57 -9.93
CA LEU A 58 -23.92 -20.97 -10.92
C LEU A 58 -24.17 -19.91 -11.99
N GLU A 59 -23.98 -18.63 -11.68
CA GLU A 59 -24.08 -17.52 -12.63
C GLU A 59 -22.89 -17.50 -13.59
N HIS A 60 -21.68 -17.67 -13.06
CA HIS A 60 -20.46 -17.50 -13.83
C HIS A 60 -19.82 -18.80 -14.31
N TYR A 61 -20.28 -19.96 -13.84
CA TYR A 61 -19.73 -21.30 -14.10
C TYR A 61 -18.21 -21.40 -13.93
N ARG A 62 -17.65 -20.61 -13.01
CA ARG A 62 -16.21 -20.48 -12.76
C ARG A 62 -15.93 -20.53 -11.27
N PRO A 63 -14.83 -21.18 -10.84
CA PRO A 63 -14.45 -21.19 -9.43
C PRO A 63 -14.18 -19.78 -8.91
N LEU A 64 -14.73 -19.48 -7.73
CA LEU A 64 -14.57 -18.21 -7.05
C LEU A 64 -13.24 -18.18 -6.28
N TYR A 65 -12.49 -17.10 -6.40
CA TYR A 65 -11.25 -16.86 -5.66
C TYR A 65 -11.45 -15.66 -4.74
N LEU A 66 -11.64 -15.92 -3.46
CA LEU A 66 -11.71 -14.90 -2.42
C LEU A 66 -10.29 -14.55 -1.97
N ILE A 67 -9.87 -13.33 -2.26
CA ILE A 67 -8.52 -12.85 -2.05
C ILE A 67 -8.53 -11.78 -0.97
N PHE A 68 -8.11 -12.16 0.23
CA PHE A 68 -8.00 -11.26 1.37
C PHE A 68 -6.61 -10.62 1.37
N ASP A 69 -6.53 -9.35 0.95
CA ASP A 69 -5.29 -8.56 0.93
C ASP A 69 -5.14 -7.76 2.22
N GLN A 70 -3.91 -7.56 2.69
CA GLN A 70 -3.61 -6.89 3.98
C GLN A 70 -4.38 -7.50 5.17
N PHE A 71 -4.42 -8.82 5.24
CA PHE A 71 -5.21 -9.55 6.24
C PHE A 71 -4.80 -9.22 7.68
N GLU A 72 -3.59 -8.70 7.90
CA GLU A 72 -3.15 -8.25 9.22
C GLU A 72 -4.07 -7.19 9.85
N GLU A 73 -4.82 -6.42 9.05
CA GLU A 73 -5.74 -5.40 9.56
C GLU A 73 -6.84 -5.98 10.47
N LEU A 74 -7.23 -7.24 10.25
CA LEU A 74 -8.17 -7.96 11.10
C LEU A 74 -7.65 -8.10 12.55
N PHE A 75 -6.33 -8.22 12.71
CA PHE A 75 -5.69 -8.35 14.02
C PHE A 75 -5.32 -7.00 14.64
N ILE A 76 -4.98 -6.01 13.80
CA ILE A 76 -4.55 -4.68 14.26
C ILE A 76 -5.73 -3.83 14.68
N LEU A 77 -6.81 -3.83 13.88
CA LEU A 77 -7.97 -2.95 14.05
C LEU A 77 -9.25 -3.71 14.38
N GLY A 78 -9.30 -5.01 14.07
CA GLY A 78 -10.50 -5.81 14.24
C GLY A 78 -10.74 -6.26 15.67
N SER A 79 -12.02 -6.41 16.03
CA SER A 79 -12.42 -6.90 17.34
C SER A 79 -12.34 -8.43 17.43
N SER A 80 -12.23 -9.00 18.63
CA SER A 80 -12.30 -10.46 18.81
C SER A 80 -13.63 -11.05 18.32
N GLY A 81 -14.71 -10.27 18.33
CA GLY A 81 -16.01 -10.67 17.80
C GLY A 81 -16.00 -10.76 16.27
N GLU A 82 -15.46 -9.74 15.61
CA GLU A 82 -15.25 -9.72 14.15
C GLU A 82 -14.36 -10.88 13.70
N GLN A 83 -13.26 -11.15 14.40
CA GLN A 83 -12.35 -12.27 14.14
C GLN A 83 -13.08 -13.61 14.20
N LYS A 84 -13.81 -13.89 15.29
CA LYS A 84 -14.53 -15.15 15.47
C LYS A 84 -15.57 -15.36 14.39
N ARG A 85 -16.37 -14.33 14.07
CA ARG A 85 -17.34 -14.38 12.97
C ARG A 85 -16.66 -14.72 11.65
N PHE A 86 -15.53 -14.08 11.36
CA PHE A 86 -14.80 -14.35 10.13
C PHE A 86 -14.25 -15.79 10.07
N TYR A 87 -13.77 -16.32 11.19
CA TYR A 87 -13.26 -17.70 11.22
C TYR A 87 -14.37 -18.72 10.98
N GLU A 88 -15.56 -18.48 11.52
CA GLU A 88 -16.75 -19.30 11.27
C GLU A 88 -17.17 -19.21 9.79
N THR A 89 -17.25 -17.99 9.24
CA THR A 89 -17.50 -17.77 7.81
C THR A 89 -16.50 -18.49 6.92
N LEU A 90 -15.21 -18.41 7.24
CA LEU A 90 -14.16 -19.07 6.46
C LEU A 90 -14.28 -20.59 6.54
N ARG A 91 -14.56 -21.14 7.71
CA ARG A 91 -14.83 -22.58 7.88
C ARG A 91 -15.97 -23.03 6.99
N GLU A 92 -17.06 -22.27 6.96
CA GLU A 92 -18.24 -22.55 6.13
C GLU A 92 -17.90 -22.48 4.62
N LEU A 93 -17.18 -21.45 4.19
CA LEU A 93 -16.72 -21.30 2.80
C LEU A 93 -15.87 -22.48 2.32
N LEU A 94 -15.03 -23.04 3.19
CA LEU A 94 -14.18 -24.18 2.86
C LEU A 94 -14.97 -25.48 2.69
N THR A 95 -16.18 -25.59 3.27
CA THR A 95 -17.05 -26.76 3.06
C THR A 95 -17.59 -26.86 1.63
N ILE A 96 -17.56 -25.76 0.87
CA ILE A 96 -18.03 -25.71 -0.53
C ILE A 96 -17.02 -26.38 -1.49
N GLY A 97 -15.77 -26.57 -1.05
CA GLY A 97 -14.78 -27.39 -1.75
C GLY A 97 -14.21 -26.74 -3.02
N ALA A 98 -14.45 -27.35 -4.19
CA ALA A 98 -13.78 -26.96 -5.43
C ALA A 98 -14.30 -25.63 -6.03
N THR A 99 -15.48 -25.18 -5.64
CA THR A 99 -16.13 -23.99 -6.19
C THR A 99 -15.62 -22.69 -5.57
N CYS A 100 -14.94 -22.76 -4.41
CA CYS A 100 -14.42 -21.59 -3.70
C CYS A 100 -12.98 -21.85 -3.26
N LYS A 101 -12.08 -20.95 -3.65
CA LYS A 101 -10.69 -20.91 -3.21
C LYS A 101 -10.47 -19.64 -2.41
N VAL A 102 -9.75 -19.76 -1.31
CA VAL A 102 -9.42 -18.63 -0.45
C VAL A 102 -7.92 -18.41 -0.48
N LEU A 103 -7.50 -17.17 -0.74
CA LEU A 103 -6.12 -16.73 -0.68
C LEU A 103 -6.01 -15.63 0.38
N ILE A 104 -5.17 -15.86 1.38
CA ILE A 104 -4.89 -14.89 2.45
C ILE A 104 -3.50 -14.31 2.19
N VAL A 105 -3.42 -12.99 2.07
CA VAL A 105 -2.17 -12.26 1.97
C VAL A 105 -1.98 -11.44 3.23
N ILE A 106 -0.92 -11.79 3.96
CA ILE A 106 -0.55 -11.22 5.25
C ILE A 106 0.95 -10.95 5.26
N ARG A 107 1.38 -9.98 6.05
CA ARG A 107 2.82 -9.79 6.31
C ARG A 107 3.35 -10.86 7.27
N GLU A 108 4.61 -11.21 7.09
CA GLU A 108 5.24 -12.29 7.84
C GLU A 108 5.25 -12.04 9.35
N GLU A 109 5.41 -10.79 9.79
CA GLU A 109 5.42 -10.45 11.22
C GLU A 109 4.09 -10.72 11.93
N TYR A 110 2.98 -10.83 11.18
CA TYR A 110 1.66 -11.15 11.73
C TYR A 110 1.29 -12.64 11.58
N ILE A 111 2.16 -13.48 11.04
CA ILE A 111 1.83 -14.90 10.78
C ILE A 111 1.45 -15.66 12.05
N ALA A 112 2.06 -15.34 13.19
CA ALA A 112 1.78 -15.99 14.47
C ALA A 112 0.33 -15.77 14.95
N TRP A 113 -0.31 -14.68 14.52
CA TRP A 113 -1.70 -14.35 14.87
C TRP A 113 -2.71 -15.26 14.16
N LEU A 114 -2.29 -15.98 13.11
CA LEU A 114 -3.11 -16.98 12.45
C LEU A 114 -3.29 -18.27 13.26
N SER A 115 -2.60 -18.44 14.39
CA SER A 115 -2.71 -19.63 15.24
C SER A 115 -4.13 -19.88 15.75
N GLU A 116 -4.91 -18.83 16.05
CA GLU A 116 -6.31 -18.97 16.43
C GLU A 116 -7.19 -19.38 15.25
N LEU A 117 -6.87 -18.91 14.04
CA LEU A 117 -7.56 -19.33 12.83
C LEU A 117 -7.24 -20.78 12.44
N GLU A 118 -5.99 -21.21 12.64
CA GLU A 118 -5.54 -22.59 12.37
C GLU A 118 -6.31 -23.63 13.19
N LYS A 119 -6.71 -23.30 14.42
CA LYS A 119 -7.58 -24.17 15.24
C LYS A 119 -8.93 -24.44 14.58
N VAL A 120 -9.45 -23.46 13.82
CA VAL A 120 -10.73 -23.56 13.10
C VAL A 120 -10.54 -24.14 11.70
N VAL A 121 -9.41 -23.83 11.06
CA VAL A 121 -9.04 -24.26 9.71
C VAL A 121 -7.65 -24.92 9.75
N PRO A 122 -7.56 -26.23 10.06
CA PRO A 122 -6.27 -26.91 10.20
C PRO A 122 -5.43 -26.91 8.91
N ALA A 123 -6.08 -26.89 7.74
CA ALA A 123 -5.42 -26.88 6.43
C ALA A 123 -4.88 -25.50 6.01
N LEU A 124 -4.95 -24.48 6.88
CA LEU A 124 -4.57 -23.10 6.56
C LEU A 124 -3.13 -22.99 6.05
N PHE A 125 -2.21 -23.77 6.63
CA PHE A 125 -0.78 -23.72 6.31
C PHE A 125 -0.30 -24.76 5.31
N ASP A 126 -1.19 -25.64 4.82
CA ASP A 126 -0.84 -26.68 3.85
C ASP A 126 -0.32 -26.08 2.54
N ASN A 127 -0.90 -24.94 2.13
CA ASN A 127 -0.56 -24.24 0.90
C ASN A 127 -0.08 -22.82 1.23
N ARG A 128 1.20 -22.68 1.58
CA ARG A 128 1.84 -21.39 1.85
C ARG A 128 2.93 -21.06 0.84
N LEU A 129 2.95 -19.81 0.40
CA LEU A 129 4.02 -19.24 -0.40
C LEU A 129 4.59 -18.02 0.33
N ARG A 130 5.85 -18.09 0.73
CA ARG A 130 6.57 -16.93 1.26
C ARG A 130 7.15 -16.14 0.09
N VAL A 131 6.76 -14.87 -0.04
CA VAL A 131 7.36 -13.97 -1.00
C VAL A 131 8.63 -13.39 -0.39
N GLU A 132 9.78 -13.82 -0.90
CA GLU A 132 11.08 -13.32 -0.44
C GLU A 132 11.37 -11.91 -0.98
N ARG A 133 12.29 -11.22 -0.30
CA ARG A 133 12.82 -9.96 -0.81
C ARG A 133 13.52 -10.19 -2.14
N LEU A 134 13.37 -9.22 -3.05
CA LEU A 134 14.02 -9.29 -4.35
C LEU A 134 15.53 -9.14 -4.18
N ASN A 135 16.28 -10.03 -4.83
CA ASN A 135 17.72 -9.89 -4.96
C ASN A 135 18.08 -8.85 -6.04
N ASP A 136 19.35 -8.44 -6.08
CA ASP A 136 19.84 -7.41 -7.02
C ASP A 136 19.61 -7.78 -8.47
N SER A 137 19.74 -9.07 -8.82
CA SER A 137 19.52 -9.54 -10.19
C SER A 137 18.05 -9.42 -10.62
N HIS A 138 17.11 -9.60 -9.69
CA HIS A 138 15.68 -9.42 -9.92
C HIS A 138 15.33 -7.93 -9.99
N LEU A 139 15.89 -7.11 -9.10
CA LEU A 139 15.69 -5.67 -9.11
C LEU A 139 16.22 -5.03 -10.40
N ALA A 140 17.41 -5.44 -10.86
CA ALA A 140 17.96 -4.99 -12.13
C ALA A 140 17.03 -5.32 -13.30
N ARG A 141 16.50 -6.55 -13.35
CA ARG A 141 15.52 -6.97 -14.36
C ARG A 141 14.23 -6.14 -14.29
N ILE A 142 13.75 -5.83 -13.08
CA ILE A 142 12.56 -5.00 -12.87
C ILE A 142 12.80 -3.58 -13.38
N ILE A 143 13.95 -2.97 -13.08
CA ILE A 143 14.28 -1.62 -13.56
C ILE A 143 14.29 -1.57 -15.09
N VAL A 144 14.98 -2.53 -15.73
CA VAL A 144 15.03 -2.62 -17.20
C VAL A 144 13.65 -2.86 -17.80
N GLY A 145 12.85 -3.76 -17.19
CA GLY A 145 11.49 -4.04 -17.65
C GLY A 145 10.57 -2.83 -17.51
N THR A 146 10.63 -2.12 -16.38
CA THR A 146 9.78 -0.97 -16.07
C THR A 146 10.10 0.22 -16.96
N THR A 147 11.39 0.52 -17.15
CA THR A 147 11.84 1.58 -18.05
C THR A 147 11.45 1.30 -19.50
N ARG A 148 11.62 0.06 -19.97
CA ARG A 148 11.17 -0.36 -21.31
C ARG A 148 9.66 -0.18 -21.48
N ALA A 149 8.86 -0.64 -20.51
CA ALA A 149 7.41 -0.52 -20.56
C ALA A 149 6.94 0.95 -20.54
N ALA A 150 7.66 1.82 -19.84
CA ALA A 150 7.39 3.25 -19.77
C ALA A 150 7.98 4.06 -20.95
N GLY A 151 8.62 3.42 -21.93
CA GLY A 151 9.26 4.10 -23.06
C GLY A 151 10.53 4.90 -22.70
N ILE A 152 11.08 4.67 -21.51
CA ILE A 152 12.27 5.35 -20.99
C ILE A 152 13.54 4.72 -21.60
N ARG A 153 14.42 5.56 -22.15
CA ARG A 153 15.71 5.12 -22.69
C ARG A 153 16.73 4.98 -21.57
N LEU A 154 17.29 3.78 -21.39
CA LEU A 154 18.46 3.56 -20.53
C LEU A 154 19.75 3.72 -21.35
N VAL A 155 20.57 4.71 -20.99
CA VAL A 155 21.95 4.85 -21.48
C VAL A 155 22.84 4.01 -20.57
N GLU A 156 23.78 3.27 -21.15
CA GLU A 156 24.67 2.35 -20.43
C GLU A 156 23.92 1.48 -19.39
N PRO A 157 22.98 0.61 -19.81
CA PRO A 157 22.00 0.00 -18.90
C PRO A 157 22.62 -0.69 -17.69
N VAL A 158 23.74 -1.38 -17.85
CA VAL A 158 24.44 -2.07 -16.74
C VAL A 158 24.98 -1.07 -15.71
N VAL A 159 25.58 0.03 -16.15
CA VAL A 159 26.17 1.05 -15.27
C VAL A 159 25.06 1.83 -14.57
N THR A 160 24.06 2.30 -15.34
CA THR A 160 22.95 3.10 -14.81
C THR A 160 22.12 2.30 -13.79
N VAL A 161 21.79 1.04 -14.10
CA VAL A 161 21.02 0.18 -13.17
C VAL A 161 21.83 -0.11 -11.90
N THR A 162 23.12 -0.42 -12.02
CA THR A 162 23.98 -0.64 -10.85
C THR A 162 24.01 0.60 -9.95
N ARG A 163 24.20 1.79 -10.52
CA ARG A 163 24.19 3.06 -9.76
C ARG A 163 22.84 3.34 -9.09
N ILE A 164 21.73 3.06 -9.78
CA ILE A 164 20.38 3.17 -9.19
C ILE A 164 20.27 2.26 -7.96
N LEU A 165 20.68 0.99 -8.08
CA LEU A 165 20.63 0.02 -6.98
C LEU A 165 21.52 0.44 -5.80
N GLU A 166 22.70 0.99 -6.06
CA GLU A 166 23.60 1.51 -5.02
C GLU A 166 23.02 2.72 -4.30
N ASN A 167 22.36 3.62 -5.02
CA ASN A 167 21.77 4.85 -4.46
C ASN A 167 20.52 4.58 -3.61
N ILE A 168 19.75 3.53 -3.92
CA ILE A 168 18.54 3.15 -3.17
C ILE A 168 18.77 2.14 -2.06
N ARG A 169 19.96 1.52 -2.01
CA ARG A 169 20.27 0.49 -1.01
C ARG A 169 20.38 1.08 0.38
N ASP A 170 19.55 0.62 1.29
CA ASP A 170 19.69 0.83 2.72
C ASP A 170 20.60 -0.27 3.32
N ARG A 171 21.50 0.11 4.22
CA ARG A 171 22.41 -0.82 4.92
C ARG A 171 21.68 -1.79 5.85
N ARG A 172 20.48 -1.45 6.34
CA ARG A 172 19.71 -2.24 7.31
C ARG A 172 18.63 -3.10 6.64
N THR A 173 17.96 -2.56 5.62
CA THR A 173 16.76 -3.16 5.04
C THR A 173 16.93 -3.64 3.61
N GLY A 174 18.06 -3.31 2.96
CA GLY A 174 18.30 -3.64 1.56
C GLY A 174 17.57 -2.67 0.61
N VAL A 175 17.03 -3.19 -0.49
CA VAL A 175 16.25 -2.39 -1.46
C VAL A 175 14.78 -2.73 -1.32
N ASP A 176 13.97 -1.75 -0.95
CA ASP A 176 12.51 -1.83 -0.96
C ASP A 176 11.96 -1.39 -2.34
N LEU A 177 10.94 -2.08 -2.84
CA LEU A 177 10.25 -1.73 -4.08
C LEU A 177 9.59 -0.35 -4.01
N ALA A 178 9.08 0.04 -2.84
CA ALA A 178 8.50 1.39 -2.67
C ALA A 178 9.57 2.47 -2.88
N ASN A 179 10.76 2.27 -2.30
CA ASN A 179 11.90 3.16 -2.47
C ASN A 179 12.37 3.20 -3.93
N LEU A 180 12.39 2.04 -4.61
CA LEU A 180 12.70 1.98 -6.03
C LEU A 180 11.70 2.80 -6.85
N GLN A 181 10.40 2.68 -6.59
CA GLN A 181 9.36 3.42 -7.31
C GLN A 181 9.54 4.94 -7.16
N VAL A 182 9.73 5.41 -5.92
CA VAL A 182 9.97 6.84 -5.65
C VAL A 182 11.23 7.34 -6.34
N TYR A 183 12.30 6.54 -6.33
CA TYR A 183 13.55 6.92 -6.97
C TYR A 183 13.44 7.01 -8.50
N LEU A 184 12.76 6.05 -9.13
CA LEU A 184 12.52 6.08 -10.58
C LEU A 184 11.60 7.26 -10.99
N ASP A 185 10.58 7.58 -10.19
CA ASP A 185 9.72 8.77 -10.41
C ASP A 185 10.55 10.06 -10.34
N ARG A 186 11.48 10.15 -9.39
CA ARG A 186 12.35 11.32 -9.28
C ARG A 186 13.33 11.44 -10.44
N LEU A 187 13.93 10.34 -10.89
CA LEU A 187 14.77 10.35 -12.10
C LEU A 187 13.98 10.84 -13.30
N TRP A 188 12.74 10.38 -13.45
CA TRP A 188 11.83 10.83 -14.50
C TRP A 188 11.60 12.34 -14.44
N ARG A 189 11.21 12.89 -13.27
CA ARG A 189 11.00 14.33 -13.10
C ARG A 189 12.26 15.15 -13.32
N ALA A 190 13.41 14.66 -12.83
CA ALA A 190 14.69 15.34 -12.99
C ALA A 190 15.10 15.43 -14.46
N ASP A 191 14.86 14.38 -15.24
CA ASP A 191 15.12 14.42 -16.69
C ASP A 191 14.14 15.34 -17.43
N VAL A 192 12.86 15.31 -17.10
CA VAL A 192 11.85 16.24 -17.65
C VAL A 192 12.27 17.69 -17.41
N ALA A 193 12.69 18.03 -16.18
CA ALA A 193 13.18 19.35 -15.82
C ALA A 193 14.48 19.71 -16.55
N ARG A 194 15.41 18.74 -16.70
CA ARG A 194 16.67 18.90 -17.44
C ARG A 194 16.45 19.22 -18.91
N GLN A 195 15.40 18.66 -19.52
CA GLN A 195 15.05 18.91 -20.92
C GLN A 195 14.30 20.24 -21.14
N ALA A 196 13.85 20.92 -20.08
CA ALA A 196 13.12 22.20 -20.11
C ALA A 196 11.96 22.24 -21.14
N ALA A 197 11.37 21.07 -21.44
CA ALA A 197 10.33 20.90 -22.44
C ALA A 197 9.01 20.56 -21.74
N GLU A 198 7.91 21.22 -22.15
CA GLU A 198 6.55 20.90 -21.67
C GLU A 198 6.14 19.45 -21.97
N ALA A 199 6.75 18.82 -22.98
CA ALA A 199 6.63 17.41 -23.28
C ALA A 199 7.96 16.87 -23.86
N PRO A 200 8.80 16.18 -23.06
CA PRO A 200 10.02 15.57 -23.58
C PRO A 200 9.66 14.45 -24.57
N ALA A 201 10.29 14.45 -25.75
CA ALA A 201 10.05 13.45 -26.79
C ALA A 201 10.42 12.02 -26.33
N GLN A 202 11.39 11.90 -25.41
CA GLN A 202 11.74 10.65 -24.74
C GLN A 202 12.52 10.92 -23.45
N VAL A 203 12.09 10.33 -22.34
CA VAL A 203 12.82 10.38 -21.07
C VAL A 203 14.02 9.44 -21.12
N THR A 204 15.17 9.92 -20.65
CA THR A 204 16.45 9.19 -20.69
C THR A 204 17.06 9.09 -19.29
N PHE A 205 17.36 7.87 -18.87
CA PHE A 205 18.12 7.59 -17.66
C PHE A 205 19.56 7.27 -18.03
N ASP A 206 20.48 8.15 -17.64
CA ASP A 206 21.91 8.02 -17.84
C ASP A 206 22.68 8.11 -16.51
N PRO A 207 23.95 7.68 -16.45
CA PRO A 207 24.72 7.70 -15.21
C PRO A 207 24.84 9.09 -14.58
N ALA A 208 24.91 10.16 -15.39
CA ALA A 208 25.07 11.53 -14.89
C ALA A 208 23.78 12.03 -14.20
N LEU A 209 22.61 11.68 -14.72
CA LEU A 209 21.32 11.96 -14.09
C LEU A 209 21.20 11.23 -12.75
N VAL A 210 21.62 9.96 -12.70
CA VAL A 210 21.61 9.18 -11.45
C VAL A 210 22.54 9.80 -10.40
N ASP A 211 23.71 10.27 -10.82
CA ASP A 211 24.66 10.97 -9.94
C ASP A 211 24.11 12.33 -9.47
N GLN A 212 23.41 13.06 -10.34
CA GLN A 212 22.75 14.32 -10.00
C GLN A 212 21.63 14.13 -8.96
N VAL A 213 20.80 13.10 -9.13
CA VAL A 213 19.75 12.76 -8.15
C VAL A 213 20.35 12.26 -6.84
N GLY A 214 21.47 11.53 -6.92
CA GLY A 214 22.23 11.08 -5.77
C GLY A 214 21.52 10.01 -4.94
N LYS A 215 21.87 9.90 -3.66
CA LYS A 215 21.37 8.85 -2.75
C LYS A 215 19.90 9.06 -2.38
N LEU A 216 19.20 7.95 -2.15
CA LEU A 216 17.80 7.95 -1.73
C LEU A 216 17.54 8.75 -0.46
N ALA A 217 18.45 8.74 0.53
CA ALA A 217 18.29 9.55 1.74
C ALA A 217 18.11 11.05 1.41
N ASN A 218 18.92 11.56 0.48
CA ASN A 218 18.82 12.94 0.01
C ASN A 218 17.55 13.15 -0.83
N VAL A 219 17.11 12.11 -1.55
CA VAL A 219 15.85 12.13 -2.31
C VAL A 219 14.63 12.20 -1.40
N ILE A 220 14.61 11.43 -0.31
CA ILE A 220 13.52 11.46 0.66
C ILE A 220 13.52 12.79 1.40
N SER A 221 14.69 13.28 1.84
CA SER A 221 14.82 14.62 2.44
C SER A 221 14.33 15.70 1.49
N ALA A 222 14.80 15.74 0.25
CA ALA A 222 14.36 16.77 -0.70
C ALA A 222 12.90 16.61 -1.13
N PHE A 223 12.36 15.39 -1.19
CA PHE A 223 10.92 15.20 -1.40
C PHE A 223 10.12 15.73 -0.22
N LEU A 224 10.53 15.41 1.02
CA LEU A 224 9.93 15.96 2.23
C LEU A 224 10.03 17.49 2.22
N ASP A 225 11.18 18.06 1.88
CA ASP A 225 11.37 19.51 1.79
C ASP A 225 10.44 20.14 0.75
N GLU A 226 10.33 19.58 -0.46
CA GLU A 226 9.40 20.04 -1.50
C GLU A 226 7.94 19.97 -1.04
N GLN A 227 7.54 18.85 -0.41
CA GLN A 227 6.17 18.69 0.10
C GLN A 227 5.89 19.63 1.28
N VAL A 228 6.86 19.80 2.19
CA VAL A 228 6.78 20.74 3.31
C VAL A 228 6.58 22.15 2.77
N VAL A 229 7.39 22.59 1.79
CA VAL A 229 7.24 23.91 1.17
C VAL A 229 5.84 24.08 0.52
N GLY A 230 5.32 23.05 -0.15
CA GLY A 230 3.96 23.07 -0.71
C GLY A 230 2.87 23.22 0.36
N ILE A 231 2.98 22.47 1.47
CA ILE A 231 2.04 22.55 2.59
C ILE A 231 2.17 23.90 3.30
N GLU A 232 3.38 24.42 3.50
CA GLU A 232 3.64 25.74 4.07
C GLU A 232 3.00 26.86 3.25
N ALA A 233 3.13 26.80 1.93
CA ALA A 233 2.48 27.76 1.03
C ALA A 233 0.95 27.69 1.16
N ALA A 234 0.38 26.48 1.24
CA ALA A 234 -1.05 26.26 1.42
C ALA A 234 -1.55 26.69 2.82
N LEU A 235 -0.72 26.61 3.86
CA LEU A 235 -1.01 27.12 5.20
C LEU A 235 -0.96 28.65 5.24
N GLY A 236 0.00 29.27 4.55
CA GLY A 236 0.08 30.72 4.40
C GLY A 236 -1.18 31.31 3.72
N GLN A 237 -1.68 30.65 2.68
CA GLN A 237 -2.95 31.03 2.03
C GLN A 237 -4.18 30.90 2.94
N ARG A 238 -4.10 30.05 3.98
CA ARG A 238 -5.16 29.86 4.99
C ARG A 238 -5.05 30.81 6.18
N GLY A 239 -4.12 31.76 6.16
CA GLY A 239 -4.00 32.81 7.19
C GLY A 239 -3.04 32.48 8.34
N VAL A 240 -2.23 31.42 8.22
CA VAL A 240 -1.20 31.11 9.22
C VAL A 240 -0.05 32.12 9.11
N VAL A 241 0.25 32.84 10.21
CA VAL A 241 1.22 33.95 10.25
C VAL A 241 2.67 33.49 10.07
N LYS A 242 3.01 32.27 10.50
CA LYS A 242 4.36 31.67 10.39
C LYS A 242 4.26 30.19 9.98
N PRO A 243 3.96 29.89 8.70
CA PRO A 243 3.77 28.52 8.25
C PRO A 243 5.06 27.69 8.28
N GLN A 244 6.22 28.33 8.21
CA GLN A 244 7.52 27.66 8.03
C GLN A 244 7.86 26.74 9.21
N GLY A 245 8.14 25.47 8.94
CA GLY A 245 8.49 24.45 9.93
C GLY A 245 7.29 23.79 10.62
N ILE A 246 6.06 24.29 10.42
CA ILE A 246 4.86 23.67 11.00
C ILE A 246 4.67 22.22 10.53
N PRO A 247 4.76 21.91 9.21
CA PRO A 247 4.54 20.53 8.76
C PRO A 247 5.60 19.56 9.33
N LEU A 248 6.85 20.01 9.45
CA LEU A 248 7.93 19.22 10.06
C LEU A 248 7.68 18.97 11.55
N GLU A 249 7.26 19.99 12.30
CA GLU A 249 6.93 19.85 13.73
C GLU A 249 5.77 18.85 13.94
N VAL A 250 4.76 18.85 13.07
CA VAL A 250 3.68 17.86 13.11
C VAL A 250 4.21 16.45 12.82
N LEU A 251 5.09 16.28 11.84
CA LEU A 251 5.73 15.00 11.57
C LEU A 251 6.61 14.53 12.74
N PHE A 252 7.35 15.43 13.39
CA PHE A 252 8.14 15.12 14.57
C PHE A 252 7.27 14.74 15.77
N ALA A 253 6.12 15.39 15.97
CA ALA A 253 5.18 15.00 17.03
C ALA A 253 4.64 13.57 16.82
N LEU A 254 4.54 13.13 15.56
CA LEU A 254 4.13 11.77 15.17
C LEU A 254 5.25 10.72 15.27
N VAL A 255 6.46 11.10 15.69
CA VAL A 255 7.62 10.21 15.81
C VAL A 255 8.16 10.27 17.25
N THR A 256 8.40 9.12 17.87
CA THR A 256 9.06 9.06 19.20
C THR A 256 10.54 9.47 19.09
N GLU A 257 11.17 9.81 20.21
CA GLU A 257 12.63 10.03 20.27
C GLU A 257 13.44 8.80 19.80
N GLU A 258 12.83 7.61 19.80
CA GLU A 258 13.41 6.35 19.31
C GLU A 258 13.11 6.06 17.83
N GLY A 259 12.42 6.97 17.12
CA GLY A 259 12.12 6.83 15.69
C GLY A 259 10.93 5.92 15.36
N THR A 260 10.08 5.60 16.33
CA THR A 260 8.85 4.80 16.14
C THR A 260 7.62 5.70 16.02
N LYS A 261 6.61 5.29 15.24
CA LYS A 261 5.40 6.11 15.01
C LYS A 261 4.55 6.20 16.28
N ARG A 262 4.17 7.42 16.70
CA ARG A 262 3.25 7.67 17.81
C ARG A 262 1.81 7.72 17.31
N ASN A 263 0.93 6.96 17.96
CA ASN A 263 -0.51 7.06 17.79
C ASN A 263 -1.02 8.17 18.71
N LEU A 264 -1.09 9.40 18.21
CA LEU A 264 -1.66 10.54 18.93
C LEU A 264 -2.96 10.98 18.28
N ASP A 265 -3.96 11.28 19.10
CA ASP A 265 -5.16 11.99 18.66
C ASP A 265 -4.85 13.47 18.44
N ILE A 266 -5.80 14.20 17.88
CA ILE A 266 -5.61 15.61 17.50
C ILE A 266 -5.32 16.48 18.74
N ALA A 267 -5.95 16.19 19.87
CA ALA A 267 -5.70 16.87 21.13
C ALA A 267 -4.26 16.62 21.64
N GLY A 268 -3.80 15.37 21.64
CA GLY A 268 -2.44 15.01 22.03
C GLY A 268 -1.37 15.55 21.08
N LEU A 269 -1.68 15.70 19.79
CA LEU A 269 -0.80 16.37 18.83
C LEU A 269 -0.70 17.87 19.11
N MET A 270 -1.81 18.54 19.41
CA MET A 270 -1.80 19.96 19.76
C MET A 270 -0.99 20.24 21.03
N ASP A 271 -1.10 19.38 22.05
CA ASP A 271 -0.31 19.49 23.28
C ASP A 271 1.19 19.19 23.07
N ALA A 272 1.52 18.35 22.07
CA ALA A 272 2.90 18.05 21.71
C ALA A 272 3.57 19.12 20.84
N MET A 273 2.79 20.06 20.28
CA MET A 273 3.34 21.17 19.49
C MET A 273 3.95 22.25 20.41
N PRO A 274 5.04 22.92 19.99
CA PRO A 274 5.60 24.02 20.76
C PRO A 274 4.61 25.19 20.81
N GLY A 275 4.22 25.60 22.03
CA GLY A 275 3.18 26.62 22.30
C GLY A 275 3.44 28.03 21.75
N ASN A 276 4.53 28.22 21.03
CA ASN A 276 4.88 29.47 20.33
C ASN A 276 4.25 29.55 18.93
N ARG A 277 3.59 28.48 18.48
CA ARG A 277 2.89 28.37 17.20
C ARG A 277 1.40 28.60 17.40
N ASN A 278 0.87 29.69 16.84
CA ASN A 278 -0.57 30.00 16.89
C ASN A 278 -1.32 29.18 15.82
N ILE A 279 -1.39 27.86 16.01
CA ILE A 279 -2.01 26.90 15.09
C ILE A 279 -3.37 26.49 15.62
N GLU A 280 -4.39 26.66 14.79
CA GLU A 280 -5.72 26.12 15.06
C GLU A 280 -5.84 24.65 14.63
N GLU A 281 -6.77 23.93 15.26
CA GLU A 281 -7.06 22.52 14.96
C GLU A 281 -7.33 22.26 13.47
N ALA A 282 -8.01 23.19 12.79
CA ALA A 282 -8.31 23.09 11.35
C ALA A 282 -7.04 23.01 10.47
N HIS A 283 -5.98 23.72 10.85
CA HIS A 283 -4.70 23.71 10.15
C HIS A 283 -3.95 22.40 10.40
N LEU A 284 -4.01 21.86 11.62
CA LEU A 284 -3.43 20.57 11.95
C LEU A 284 -4.12 19.43 11.17
N ARG A 285 -5.45 19.44 11.10
CA ARG A 285 -6.23 18.49 10.28
C ARG A 285 -5.88 18.58 8.79
N PHE A 286 -5.67 19.79 8.27
CA PHE A 286 -5.22 19.98 6.90
C PHE A 286 -3.83 19.35 6.66
N CYS A 287 -2.85 19.58 7.55
CA CYS A 287 -1.54 18.95 7.45
C CYS A 287 -1.64 17.42 7.45
N LEU A 288 -2.42 16.84 8.36
CA LEU A 288 -2.62 15.39 8.44
C LEU A 288 -3.25 14.83 7.15
N ALA A 289 -4.26 15.51 6.60
CA ALA A 289 -4.89 15.11 5.34
C ALA A 289 -3.93 15.18 4.15
N GLU A 290 -3.08 16.22 4.06
CA GLU A 290 -2.05 16.30 3.02
C GLU A 290 -0.98 15.21 3.20
N PHE A 291 -0.54 14.93 4.42
CA PHE A 291 0.39 13.83 4.68
C PHE A 291 -0.20 12.46 4.34
N GLU A 292 -1.49 12.25 4.57
CA GLU A 292 -2.21 11.06 4.13
C GLU A 292 -2.27 10.97 2.60
N ARG A 293 -2.66 12.06 1.93
CA ARG A 293 -2.69 12.14 0.46
C ARG A 293 -1.33 11.83 -0.16
N LEU A 294 -0.27 12.31 0.48
CA LEU A 294 1.13 12.09 0.09
C LEU A 294 1.69 10.74 0.57
N ARG A 295 0.89 9.93 1.26
CA ARG A 295 1.25 8.62 1.84
C ARG A 295 2.42 8.66 2.82
N LEU A 296 2.68 9.82 3.43
CA LEU A 296 3.67 10.01 4.48
C LEU A 296 3.16 9.52 5.84
N VAL A 297 1.86 9.67 6.09
CA VAL A 297 1.16 9.19 7.28
C VAL A 297 -0.01 8.31 6.85
N ARG A 298 -0.37 7.29 7.64
CA ARG A 298 -1.63 6.54 7.46
C ARG A 298 -2.59 6.98 8.56
N PRO A 299 -3.87 7.24 8.27
CA PRO A 299 -4.85 7.52 9.31
C PRO A 299 -4.98 6.27 10.19
N LEU A 300 -5.01 6.48 11.50
CA LEU A 300 -5.65 5.53 12.39
C LEU A 300 -7.14 5.67 12.10
N ALA A 301 -7.81 4.57 11.77
CA ALA A 301 -9.25 4.58 11.62
C ALA A 301 -9.85 5.22 12.88
N ALA A 302 -10.53 6.36 12.71
CA ALA A 302 -11.39 6.90 13.75
C ALA A 302 -12.43 5.81 14.03
N GLY A 303 -12.58 5.47 15.32
CA GLY A 303 -13.35 4.33 15.81
C GLY A 303 -14.82 4.31 15.40
#